data_AF-A0A9E5UU44-F1
#
_entry.id   AF-A0A9E5UU44-F1
#
_cell.length_a   1.000
_cell.length_b   1.000
_cell.length_c   1.000
_cell.angle_alpha   90.00
_cell.angle_beta   90.00
_cell.angle_gamma   90.00
#
_symmetry.space_group_name_H-M   'P 1'
#
loop_
_entity.id
_entity.type
_entity.pdbx_description
1 polymer ?
#
loop_
_entity_poly.entity_id
_entity_poly.type
_entity_poly.pdbx_seq_one_letter_code
_entity_poly.pdbx_strand_id
1 'polypeptide(L)'
;MWAAAGLVGWVGLGLGLVQGWRQRSLTPGVLVLVWFVGLSAAIATLETAFWQFKRYQMPLLALFFPLAGWGLAALQQRWSRWRLADLLGVGLVLVCALSGLRFAGIYGNNLVVLRDQQLAMALWVRANTPAETRLGVHDVGVLRYAGERPVFDVVGLTTPGLAAAWRQGPGTLYEALLAHPDRPGAFAIYQDVAGLPMLAEAGVFEPERARFAVPLPVDTVVSASATQVVSGASWAESHNQPLQPTSLAYLAGFTQLEAVNVAHLPSEDAADYGWWNEAVPPGFASQVQRLPYMDCGLGYCVFRDGLRVLSGGERFRLPPCHRALPNTW
;
A
#
# COMPACT_ATOMS: atom_id res chain seq x y z
N MET A 1 19.98 -18.26 7.64
CA MET A 1 19.85 -18.50 6.19
C MET A 1 20.80 -17.63 5.33
N TRP A 2 20.64 -16.30 5.36
CA TRP A 2 21.24 -15.35 4.41
C TRP A 2 22.77 -15.27 4.40
N ALA A 3 23.41 -15.30 5.58
CA ALA A 3 24.86 -15.12 5.67
C ALA A 3 25.61 -16.30 5.01
N ALA A 4 25.20 -17.54 5.24
CA ALA A 4 25.91 -18.72 4.75
C ALA A 4 25.68 -18.98 3.24
N ALA A 5 24.42 -18.98 2.79
CA ALA A 5 24.08 -19.13 1.37
C ALA A 5 24.57 -17.92 0.55
N GLY A 6 24.48 -16.72 1.12
CA GLY A 6 25.00 -15.49 0.52
C GLY A 6 26.51 -15.57 0.32
N LEU A 7 27.29 -15.92 1.36
CA LEU A 7 28.76 -16.02 1.24
C LEU A 7 29.21 -17.01 0.16
N VAL A 8 28.62 -18.21 0.11
CA VAL A 8 28.96 -19.20 -0.93
C VAL A 8 28.47 -18.76 -2.31
N GLY A 9 27.28 -18.16 -2.39
CA GLY A 9 26.76 -17.58 -3.62
C GLY A 9 27.60 -16.42 -4.15
N TRP A 10 28.18 -15.58 -3.28
CA TRP A 10 29.11 -14.51 -3.64
C TRP A 10 30.43 -15.06 -4.20
N VAL A 11 30.93 -16.19 -3.68
CA VAL A 11 32.09 -16.88 -4.25
C VAL A 11 31.78 -17.36 -5.67
N GLY A 12 30.61 -18.00 -5.87
CA GLY A 12 30.14 -18.40 -7.19
C GLY A 12 30.06 -17.19 -8.15
N LEU A 13 29.40 -16.11 -7.72
CA LEU A 13 29.28 -14.89 -8.52
C LEU A 13 30.66 -14.31 -8.90
N GLY A 14 31.59 -14.22 -7.95
CA GLY A 14 32.94 -13.74 -8.18
C GLY A 14 33.68 -14.55 -9.26
N LEU A 15 33.58 -15.88 -9.21
CA LEU A 15 34.17 -16.75 -10.24
C LEU A 15 33.56 -16.50 -11.63
N GLY A 16 32.24 -16.27 -11.70
CA GLY A 16 31.54 -15.95 -12.96
C GLY A 16 31.90 -14.61 -13.55
N LEU A 17 32.13 -13.62 -12.70
CA LEU A 17 32.61 -12.30 -13.12
C LEU A 17 34.06 -12.38 -13.63
N VAL A 18 34.95 -13.09 -12.93
CA VAL A 18 36.34 -13.29 -13.38
C VAL A 18 36.39 -14.02 -14.72
N GLN A 19 35.56 -15.05 -14.91
CA GLN A 19 35.45 -15.76 -16.18
C GLN A 19 34.95 -14.83 -17.30
N GLY A 20 33.89 -14.07 -17.07
CA GLY A 20 33.31 -13.17 -18.06
C GLY A 20 34.26 -12.04 -18.46
N TRP A 21 35.00 -11.50 -17.49
CA TRP A 21 36.03 -10.50 -17.76
C TRP A 21 37.16 -11.05 -18.63
N ARG A 22 37.63 -12.27 -18.35
CA ARG A 22 38.68 -12.94 -19.14
C ARG A 22 38.22 -13.30 -20.55
N GLN A 23 36.96 -13.70 -20.71
CA GLN A 23 36.40 -14.14 -21.99
C GLN A 23 35.79 -12.99 -22.81
N ARG A 24 35.73 -11.77 -22.24
CA ARG A 24 35.06 -10.59 -22.82
C ARG A 24 33.63 -10.90 -23.29
N SER A 25 32.93 -11.77 -22.56
CA SER A 25 31.61 -12.28 -22.92
C SER A 25 30.62 -12.06 -21.78
N LEU A 26 29.34 -11.92 -22.12
CA LEU A 26 28.25 -11.92 -21.16
C LEU A 26 28.10 -13.32 -20.56
N THR A 27 28.67 -13.54 -19.39
CA THR A 27 28.48 -14.78 -18.64
C THR A 27 27.23 -14.69 -17.76
N PRO A 28 26.65 -15.83 -17.35
CA PRO A 28 25.56 -15.86 -16.38
C PRO A 28 25.88 -15.08 -15.09
N GLY A 29 27.14 -15.07 -14.63
CA GLY A 29 27.56 -14.28 -13.47
C GLY A 29 27.43 -12.77 -13.67
N VAL A 30 27.80 -12.25 -14.86
CA VAL A 30 27.60 -10.84 -15.20
C VAL A 30 26.11 -10.50 -15.27
N LEU A 31 25.30 -11.38 -15.89
CA LEU A 31 23.85 -11.19 -15.97
C LEU A 31 23.19 -11.17 -14.58
N VAL A 32 23.59 -12.07 -13.67
CA VAL A 32 23.09 -12.08 -12.29
C VAL A 32 23.52 -10.84 -11.51
N LEU A 33 24.74 -10.33 -11.71
CA LEU A 33 25.16 -9.08 -11.07
C LEU A 33 24.33 -7.89 -11.56
N VAL A 34 24.12 -7.77 -12.88
CA VAL A 34 23.27 -6.72 -13.45
C VAL A 34 21.85 -6.81 -12.91
N TRP A 35 21.28 -8.02 -12.85
CA TRP A 35 19.98 -8.27 -12.24
C TRP A 35 19.93 -7.89 -10.76
N PHE A 36 20.95 -8.26 -10.00
CA PHE A 36 21.05 -7.96 -8.57
C PHE A 36 21.09 -6.45 -8.31
N VAL A 37 21.94 -5.72 -9.03
CA VAL A 37 22.07 -4.27 -8.90
C VAL A 37 20.79 -3.58 -9.38
N GLY A 38 20.26 -3.96 -10.55
CA GLY A 38 19.05 -3.35 -11.12
C GLY A 38 17.82 -3.56 -10.24
N LEU A 39 17.59 -4.79 -9.77
CA LEU A 39 16.44 -5.07 -8.92
C LEU A 39 16.60 -4.46 -7.52
N SER A 40 17.82 -4.41 -6.97
CA SER A 40 18.07 -3.72 -5.69
C SER A 40 17.83 -2.22 -5.80
N ALA A 41 18.25 -1.58 -6.91
CA ALA A 41 17.98 -0.17 -7.17
C ALA A 41 16.47 0.10 -7.32
N ALA A 42 15.74 -0.77 -8.03
CA ALA A 42 14.29 -0.66 -8.15
C ALA A 42 13.57 -0.88 -6.80
N ILE A 43 14.00 -1.84 -5.98
CA ILE A 43 13.42 -2.07 -4.66
C ILE A 43 13.73 -0.91 -3.71
N ALA A 44 14.88 -0.27 -3.85
CA ALA A 44 15.26 0.88 -3.02
C ALA A 44 14.33 2.10 -3.18
N THR A 45 13.51 2.15 -4.24
CA THR A 45 12.49 3.18 -4.42
C THR A 45 11.16 2.85 -3.73
N LEU A 46 11.03 1.68 -3.10
CA LEU A 46 9.83 1.25 -2.39
C LEU A 46 9.92 1.63 -0.91
N GLU A 47 8.89 2.29 -0.40
CA GLU A 47 8.73 2.53 1.05
C GLU A 47 8.67 1.22 1.85
N THR A 48 8.16 0.17 1.22
CA THR A 48 7.95 -1.15 1.84
C THR A 48 9.09 -2.15 1.55
N ALA A 49 10.26 -1.67 1.14
CA ALA A 49 11.41 -2.52 0.76
C ALA A 49 11.83 -3.54 1.82
N PHE A 50 11.72 -3.18 3.11
CA PHE A 50 12.09 -4.04 4.23
C PHE A 50 10.90 -4.77 4.87
N TRP A 51 9.69 -4.55 4.36
CA TRP A 51 8.48 -5.10 4.96
C TRP A 51 8.32 -6.59 4.65
N GLN A 52 7.66 -7.32 5.55
CA GLN A 52 7.28 -8.73 5.41
C GLN A 52 8.43 -9.64 4.92
N PHE A 53 9.48 -9.79 5.74
CA PHE A 53 10.68 -10.58 5.42
C PHE A 53 11.35 -10.21 4.09
N LYS A 54 11.28 -8.93 3.70
CA LYS A 54 11.86 -8.43 2.46
C LYS A 54 11.35 -9.20 1.24
N ARG A 55 10.04 -9.49 1.20
CA ARG A 55 9.40 -10.33 0.17
C ARG A 55 9.73 -9.91 -1.28
N TYR A 56 9.97 -8.62 -1.51
CA TYR A 56 10.36 -8.11 -2.83
C TYR A 56 11.77 -8.54 -3.27
N GLN A 57 12.62 -8.98 -2.34
CA GLN A 57 13.96 -9.52 -2.61
C GLN A 57 13.96 -11.03 -2.88
N MET A 58 12.82 -11.72 -2.77
CA MET A 58 12.71 -13.17 -2.98
C MET A 58 13.18 -13.63 -4.37
N PRO A 59 12.95 -12.90 -5.47
CA PRO A 59 13.52 -13.26 -6.77
C PRO A 59 15.06 -13.33 -6.76
N LEU A 60 15.73 -12.43 -6.02
CA LEU A 60 17.19 -12.45 -5.88
C LEU A 60 17.65 -13.70 -5.11
N LEU A 61 16.87 -14.13 -4.12
CA LEU A 61 17.19 -15.33 -3.35
C LEU A 61 17.16 -16.59 -4.17
N ALA A 62 16.16 -16.71 -5.05
CA ALA A 62 16.04 -17.87 -5.92
C ALA A 62 17.31 -18.06 -6.77
N LEU A 63 18.00 -16.98 -7.14
CA LEU A 63 19.25 -17.00 -7.91
C LEU A 63 20.49 -17.36 -7.07
N PHE A 64 20.48 -17.14 -5.75
CA PHE A 64 21.63 -17.47 -4.91
C PHE A 64 21.81 -18.98 -4.71
N PHE A 65 20.75 -19.78 -4.75
CA PHE A 65 20.86 -21.24 -4.63
C PHE A 65 21.63 -21.92 -5.79
N PRO A 66 21.29 -21.68 -7.08
CA PRO A 66 22.07 -22.24 -8.18
C PRO A 66 23.49 -21.66 -8.23
N LEU A 67 23.68 -20.38 -7.88
CA LEU A 67 25.02 -19.79 -7.76
C LEU A 67 25.86 -20.45 -6.66
N ALA A 68 25.27 -20.76 -5.52
CA ALA A 68 25.95 -21.46 -4.44
C ALA A 68 26.35 -22.87 -4.87
N GLY A 69 25.46 -23.60 -5.55
CA GLY A 69 25.77 -24.93 -6.12
C GLY A 69 26.92 -24.87 -7.14
N TRP A 70 26.89 -23.89 -8.04
CA TRP A 70 27.96 -23.67 -9.01
C TRP A 70 29.29 -23.31 -8.34
N GLY A 71 29.26 -22.43 -7.34
CA GLY A 71 30.43 -22.07 -6.54
C GLY A 71 31.05 -23.28 -5.84
N LEU A 72 30.24 -24.13 -5.22
CA LEU A 72 30.70 -25.37 -4.59
C LEU A 72 31.35 -26.33 -5.60
N ALA A 73 30.73 -26.52 -6.77
CA ALA A 73 31.27 -27.37 -7.83
C ALA A 73 32.62 -26.85 -8.35
N ALA A 74 32.73 -25.53 -8.55
CA ALA A 74 33.98 -24.90 -8.98
C ALA A 74 35.10 -25.03 -7.93
N LEU A 75 34.77 -24.87 -6.65
CA LEU A 75 35.70 -25.09 -5.52
C LEU A 75 36.19 -26.53 -5.48
N GLN A 76 35.29 -27.51 -5.64
CA GLN A 76 35.62 -28.92 -5.63
C GLN A 76 36.55 -29.31 -6.79
N GLN A 77 36.31 -28.80 -8.00
CA GLN A 77 37.16 -29.07 -9.16
C GLN A 77 38.56 -28.46 -9.01
N ARG A 78 38.66 -27.26 -8.42
CA ARG A 78 39.92 -26.50 -8.37
C ARG A 78 40.80 -26.84 -7.17
N TRP A 79 40.20 -27.26 -6.06
CA TRP A 79 40.87 -27.55 -4.79
C TRP A 79 40.46 -28.91 -4.21
N SER A 80 40.24 -29.91 -5.07
CA SER A 80 39.80 -31.29 -4.81
C SER A 80 40.48 -32.02 -3.63
N ARG A 81 41.65 -31.57 -3.17
CA ARG A 81 42.39 -32.17 -2.04
C ARG A 81 41.81 -31.82 -0.67
N TRP A 82 40.93 -30.82 -0.59
CA TRP A 82 40.36 -30.31 0.66
C TRP A 82 38.87 -30.63 0.71
N ARG A 83 38.40 -31.31 1.77
CA ARG A 83 36.97 -31.57 2.05
C ARG A 83 36.15 -30.29 2.33
N LEU A 84 36.69 -29.12 2.02
CA LEU A 84 36.08 -27.82 2.30
C LEU A 84 34.78 -27.63 1.53
N ALA A 85 34.70 -28.03 0.25
CA ALA A 85 33.46 -27.95 -0.52
C ALA A 85 32.36 -28.82 0.10
N ASP A 86 32.70 -30.03 0.54
CA ASP A 86 31.75 -30.94 1.21
C ASP A 86 31.28 -30.36 2.55
N LEU A 87 32.20 -29.82 3.36
CA LEU A 87 31.87 -29.16 4.64
C LEU A 87 30.99 -27.92 4.43
N LEU A 88 31.26 -27.10 3.42
CA LEU A 88 30.43 -25.94 3.05
C LEU A 88 29.06 -26.38 2.54
N GLY A 89 28.99 -27.47 1.75
CA GLY A 89 27.74 -28.06 1.29
C GLY A 89 26.88 -28.58 2.44
N VAL A 90 27.46 -29.37 3.34
CA VAL A 90 26.78 -29.85 4.56
C VAL A 90 26.34 -28.68 5.44
N GLY A 91 27.21 -27.68 5.62
CA GLY A 91 26.88 -26.46 6.36
C GLY A 91 25.71 -25.70 5.75
N LEU A 92 25.66 -25.56 4.43
CA LEU A 92 24.56 -24.93 3.71
C LEU A 92 23.24 -25.70 3.92
N VAL A 93 23.27 -27.03 3.76
CA VAL A 93 22.09 -27.89 3.98
C VAL A 93 21.60 -27.77 5.42
N LEU A 94 22.49 -27.82 6.41
CA LEU A 94 22.14 -27.67 7.82
C LEU A 94 21.53 -26.30 8.11
N VAL A 95 22.11 -25.22 7.59
CA VAL A 95 21.56 -23.86 7.75
C VAL A 95 20.19 -23.73 7.10
N CYS A 96 19.98 -24.32 5.92
CA CYS A 96 18.68 -24.38 5.26
C CYS A 96 17.66 -25.16 6.08
N ALA A 97 18.03 -26.33 6.62
CA ALA A 97 17.15 -27.15 7.45
C ALA A 97 16.73 -26.42 8.75
N LEU A 98 17.69 -25.85 9.47
CA LEU A 98 17.41 -25.05 10.68
C LEU A 98 16.55 -23.82 10.38
N SER A 99 16.80 -23.17 9.24
CA SER A 99 15.96 -22.04 8.80
C SER A 99 14.55 -22.53 8.47
N GLY A 100 14.40 -23.67 7.80
CA GLY A 100 13.11 -24.29 7.50
C GLY A 100 12.29 -24.61 8.76
N LEU A 101 12.93 -25.16 9.79
CA LEU A 101 12.28 -25.42 11.09
C LEU A 101 11.80 -24.12 11.75
N ARG A 102 12.62 -23.06 11.73
CA ARG A 102 12.19 -21.73 12.21
C ARG A 102 10.98 -21.21 11.42
N PHE A 103 11.03 -21.27 10.09
CA PHE A 103 9.94 -20.77 9.25
C PHE A 103 8.67 -21.62 9.37
N ALA A 104 8.76 -22.91 9.68
CA ALA A 104 7.59 -23.73 10.00
C ALA A 104 6.86 -23.22 11.25
N GLY A 105 7.59 -22.83 12.30
CA GLY A 105 7.01 -22.19 13.49
C GLY A 105 6.38 -20.83 13.19
N ILE A 106 7.07 -19.98 12.43
CA ILE A 106 6.53 -18.69 11.97
C ILE A 106 5.25 -18.91 11.14
N TYR A 107 5.26 -19.88 10.23
CA TYR A 107 4.10 -20.23 9.42
C TYR A 107 2.91 -20.65 10.29
N GLY A 108 3.12 -21.51 11.29
CA GLY A 108 2.08 -21.91 12.25
C GLY A 108 1.49 -20.71 13.00
N ASN A 109 2.32 -19.80 13.48
CA ASN A 109 1.87 -18.57 14.14
C ASN A 109 1.04 -17.67 13.21
N ASN A 110 1.47 -17.52 11.95
CA ASN A 110 0.74 -16.75 10.95
C ASN A 110 -0.61 -17.40 10.59
N LEU A 111 -0.70 -18.73 10.57
CA LEU A 111 -1.98 -19.43 10.38
C LEU A 111 -2.96 -19.19 11.54
N VAL A 112 -2.47 -19.11 12.78
CA VAL A 112 -3.30 -18.78 13.95
C VAL A 112 -3.87 -17.37 13.81
N VAL A 113 -3.02 -16.38 13.49
CA VAL A 113 -3.47 -14.99 13.24
C VAL A 113 -4.51 -14.95 12.11
N LEU A 114 -4.22 -15.59 10.98
CA LEU A 114 -5.14 -15.67 9.83
C LEU A 114 -6.51 -16.25 10.20
N ARG A 115 -6.51 -17.35 10.96
CA ARG A 115 -7.72 -18.05 11.39
C ARG A 115 -8.54 -17.21 12.36
N ASP A 116 -7.89 -16.63 13.36
CA ASP A 116 -8.56 -16.00 14.50
C ASP A 116 -8.95 -14.53 14.23
N GLN A 117 -8.34 -13.89 13.22
CA GLN A 117 -8.65 -12.52 12.83
C GLN A 117 -9.34 -12.44 11.46
N GLN A 118 -8.60 -12.63 10.35
CA GLN A 118 -9.13 -12.36 9.01
C GLN A 118 -10.21 -13.36 8.58
N LEU A 119 -10.01 -14.66 8.83
CA LEU A 119 -11.01 -15.68 8.50
C LEU A 119 -12.24 -15.56 9.41
N ALA A 120 -12.05 -15.35 10.71
CA ALA A 120 -13.15 -15.09 11.64
C ALA A 120 -13.99 -13.88 11.21
N MET A 121 -13.33 -12.78 10.83
CA MET A 121 -14.01 -11.59 10.31
C MET A 121 -14.74 -11.88 9.00
N ALA A 122 -14.14 -12.61 8.07
CA ALA A 122 -14.76 -12.97 6.81
C ALA A 122 -16.04 -13.80 7.02
N LEU A 123 -15.98 -14.82 7.89
CA LEU A 123 -17.14 -15.64 8.22
C LEU A 123 -18.24 -14.83 8.93
N TRP A 124 -17.85 -13.92 9.83
CA TRP A 124 -18.79 -13.02 10.49
C TRP A 124 -19.49 -12.12 9.48
N VAL A 125 -18.75 -11.50 8.57
CA VAL A 125 -19.29 -10.67 7.49
C VAL A 125 -20.28 -11.46 6.64
N ARG A 126 -19.94 -12.70 6.26
CA ARG A 126 -20.84 -13.57 5.49
C ARG A 126 -22.16 -13.85 6.21
N ALA A 127 -22.13 -13.97 7.53
CA ALA A 127 -23.31 -14.27 8.33
C ALA A 127 -24.14 -13.03 8.72
N ASN A 128 -23.52 -11.84 8.79
CA ASN A 128 -24.12 -10.66 9.43
C ASN A 128 -24.31 -9.45 8.51
N THR A 129 -23.96 -9.55 7.24
CA THR A 129 -24.17 -8.47 6.25
C THR A 129 -25.01 -8.95 5.07
N PRO A 130 -25.84 -8.11 4.46
CA PRO A 130 -26.52 -8.45 3.20
C PRO A 130 -25.54 -8.82 2.09
N ALA A 131 -25.93 -9.74 1.20
CA ALA A 131 -25.04 -10.31 0.17
C ALA A 131 -24.52 -9.26 -0.83
N GLU A 132 -25.31 -8.23 -1.08
CA GLU A 132 -25.05 -7.10 -1.96
C GLU A 132 -24.25 -5.98 -1.28
N THR A 133 -24.00 -6.07 0.03
CA THR A 133 -23.24 -5.04 0.75
C THR A 133 -21.81 -5.02 0.26
N ARG A 134 -21.41 -3.90 -0.34
CA ARG A 134 -20.04 -3.67 -0.75
C ARG A 134 -19.19 -3.23 0.43
N LEU A 135 -18.13 -3.97 0.67
CA LEU A 135 -17.21 -3.75 1.78
C LEU A 135 -15.98 -3.00 1.33
N GLY A 136 -15.68 -1.88 1.97
CA GLY A 136 -14.37 -1.24 1.92
C GLY A 136 -13.38 -2.11 2.69
N VAL A 137 -12.33 -2.55 2.02
CA VAL A 137 -11.35 -3.48 2.58
C VAL A 137 -9.94 -2.97 2.34
N HIS A 138 -9.06 -3.16 3.31
CA HIS A 138 -7.61 -2.99 3.15
C HIS A 138 -6.97 -4.32 2.75
N ASP A 139 -7.44 -5.43 3.35
CA ASP A 139 -7.00 -6.77 3.05
C ASP A 139 -8.08 -7.52 2.27
N VAL A 140 -7.87 -7.70 0.97
CA VAL A 140 -8.90 -8.24 0.06
C VAL A 140 -9.05 -9.76 0.18
N GLY A 141 -7.94 -10.50 0.28
CA GLY A 141 -7.87 -11.95 -0.03
C GLY A 141 -8.92 -12.83 0.63
N VAL A 142 -8.69 -13.22 1.89
CA VAL A 142 -9.59 -14.12 2.64
C VAL A 142 -10.98 -13.52 2.80
N LEU A 143 -11.06 -12.20 2.97
CA LEU A 143 -12.32 -11.49 3.17
C LEU A 143 -13.23 -11.59 1.94
N ARG A 144 -12.70 -11.42 0.73
CA ARG A 144 -13.47 -11.64 -0.51
C ARG A 144 -13.81 -13.11 -0.73
N TYR A 145 -12.87 -14.01 -0.43
CA TYR A 145 -13.01 -15.44 -0.69
C TYR A 145 -14.04 -16.10 0.25
N ALA A 146 -13.86 -15.98 1.56
CA ALA A 146 -14.70 -16.60 2.57
C ALA A 146 -15.88 -15.72 3.01
N GLY A 147 -15.78 -14.41 2.86
CA GLY A 147 -16.85 -13.47 3.22
C GLY A 147 -17.96 -13.38 2.18
N GLU A 148 -17.67 -13.74 0.93
CA GLU A 148 -18.64 -13.78 -0.18
C GLU A 148 -19.44 -12.47 -0.31
N ARG A 149 -18.76 -11.33 -0.17
CA ARG A 149 -19.31 -9.99 -0.42
C ARG A 149 -18.56 -9.27 -1.53
N PRO A 150 -19.21 -8.37 -2.28
CA PRO A 150 -18.51 -7.42 -3.12
C PRO A 150 -17.50 -6.63 -2.27
N VAL A 151 -16.29 -6.48 -2.78
CA VAL A 151 -15.21 -5.76 -2.08
C VAL A 151 -14.80 -4.54 -2.90
N PHE A 152 -14.50 -3.48 -2.17
CA PHE A 152 -13.89 -2.27 -2.64
C PHE A 152 -12.55 -2.15 -1.92
N ASP A 153 -11.46 -2.43 -2.62
CA ASP A 153 -10.13 -2.32 -2.08
C ASP A 153 -9.69 -0.85 -2.00
N VAL A 154 -9.51 -0.36 -0.78
CA VAL A 154 -9.14 1.04 -0.51
C VAL A 154 -7.66 1.33 -0.75
N VAL A 155 -6.81 0.29 -0.84
CA VAL A 155 -5.39 0.40 -1.15
C VAL A 155 -5.15 0.44 -2.65
N GLY A 156 -5.96 -0.29 -3.42
CA GLY A 156 -5.97 -0.26 -4.88
C GLY A 156 -5.18 -1.38 -5.58
N LEU A 157 -5.06 -2.55 -4.95
CA LEU A 157 -4.64 -3.78 -5.60
C LEU A 157 -5.72 -4.30 -6.57
N THR A 158 -7.00 -4.22 -6.19
CA THR A 158 -8.12 -4.70 -7.01
C THR A 158 -9.08 -3.62 -7.48
N THR A 159 -9.08 -2.43 -6.86
CA THR A 159 -9.86 -1.26 -7.32
C THR A 159 -8.98 -0.34 -8.17
N PRO A 160 -9.26 -0.15 -9.47
CA PRO A 160 -8.48 0.73 -10.33
C PRO A 160 -8.43 2.18 -9.81
N GLY A 161 -7.27 2.82 -9.93
CA GLY A 161 -7.08 4.24 -9.55
C GLY A 161 -6.82 4.50 -8.06
N LEU A 162 -7.24 3.61 -7.16
CA LEU A 162 -7.13 3.84 -5.70
C LEU A 162 -5.69 3.87 -5.19
N ALA A 163 -4.76 3.17 -5.83
CA ALA A 163 -3.35 3.20 -5.43
C ALA A 163 -2.70 4.59 -5.57
N ALA A 164 -3.19 5.42 -6.49
CA ALA A 164 -2.75 6.81 -6.59
C ALA A 164 -3.27 7.62 -5.39
N ALA A 165 -4.54 7.44 -5.04
CA ALA A 165 -5.16 8.11 -3.90
C ALA A 165 -4.53 7.70 -2.55
N TRP A 166 -4.37 6.40 -2.33
CA TRP A 166 -3.76 5.83 -1.12
C TRP A 166 -2.37 6.41 -0.84
N ARG A 167 -1.53 6.52 -1.88
CA ARG A 167 -0.16 7.06 -1.75
C ARG A 167 -0.12 8.55 -1.42
N GLN A 168 -1.16 9.31 -1.76
CA GLN A 168 -1.22 10.74 -1.48
C GLN A 168 -1.83 11.06 -0.10
N GLY A 169 -2.53 10.09 0.49
CA GLY A 169 -2.98 10.16 1.87
C GLY A 169 -4.50 10.11 2.05
N PRO A 170 -4.97 10.19 3.31
CA PRO A 170 -6.36 9.97 3.66
C PRO A 170 -7.34 10.98 3.07
N GLY A 171 -6.91 12.22 2.80
CA GLY A 171 -7.77 13.22 2.13
C GLY A 171 -8.10 12.81 0.69
N THR A 172 -7.06 12.48 -0.08
CA THR A 172 -7.24 12.00 -1.47
C THR A 172 -7.99 10.68 -1.52
N LEU A 173 -7.75 9.79 -0.55
CA LEU A 173 -8.51 8.54 -0.42
C LEU A 173 -10.00 8.81 -0.14
N TYR A 174 -10.31 9.75 0.75
CA TYR A 174 -11.69 10.14 1.04
C TYR A 174 -12.40 10.69 -0.20
N GLU A 175 -11.79 11.61 -0.94
CA GLU A 175 -12.35 12.14 -2.20
C GLU A 175 -12.59 11.02 -3.23
N ALA A 176 -11.63 10.11 -3.37
CA ALA A 176 -11.76 8.97 -4.28
C ALA A 176 -12.90 8.04 -3.86
N LEU A 177 -13.09 7.80 -2.56
CA LEU A 177 -14.22 7.02 -2.04
C LEU A 177 -15.55 7.74 -2.26
N LEU A 178 -15.61 9.04 -1.99
CA LEU A 178 -16.83 9.85 -2.07
C LEU A 178 -17.34 9.94 -3.50
N ALA A 179 -16.44 10.13 -4.47
CA ALA A 179 -16.75 10.26 -5.89
C ALA A 179 -17.03 8.91 -6.58
N HIS A 180 -16.65 7.77 -5.99
CA HIS A 180 -16.81 6.48 -6.65
C HIS A 180 -18.29 6.06 -6.71
N PRO A 181 -18.84 5.69 -7.89
CA PRO A 181 -20.23 5.25 -8.00
C PRO A 181 -20.51 4.00 -7.16
N ASP A 182 -19.51 3.12 -7.10
CA ASP A 182 -19.52 1.90 -6.31
C ASP A 182 -18.89 2.06 -4.91
N ARG A 183 -19.05 3.22 -4.24
CA ARG A 183 -18.49 3.42 -2.91
C ARG A 183 -18.99 2.38 -1.88
N PRO A 184 -18.19 2.07 -0.83
CA PRO A 184 -18.57 1.12 0.20
C PRO A 184 -19.84 1.48 0.98
N GLY A 185 -20.63 0.47 1.35
CA GLY A 185 -21.72 0.61 2.33
C GLY A 185 -21.30 0.23 3.75
N ALA A 186 -20.19 -0.50 3.90
CA ALA A 186 -19.59 -0.88 5.17
C ALA A 186 -18.07 -1.07 4.97
N PHE A 187 -17.32 -1.13 6.06
CA PHE A 187 -15.88 -1.33 6.06
C PHE A 187 -15.50 -2.52 6.93
N ALA A 188 -14.49 -3.27 6.51
CA ALA A 188 -13.86 -4.36 7.25
C ALA A 188 -12.34 -4.21 7.10
N ILE A 189 -11.75 -3.41 8.00
CA ILE A 189 -10.39 -2.85 7.84
C ILE A 189 -9.65 -2.75 9.18
N TYR A 190 -8.34 -2.47 9.10
CA TYR A 190 -7.53 -1.98 10.21
C TYR A 190 -7.69 -0.46 10.33
N GLN A 191 -8.51 0.02 11.25
CA GLN A 191 -8.73 1.47 11.42
C GLN A 191 -7.53 2.20 12.03
N ASP A 192 -6.52 1.47 12.52
CA ASP A 192 -5.32 1.98 13.18
C ASP A 192 -4.05 2.00 12.29
N VAL A 193 -4.19 1.70 10.99
CA VAL A 193 -3.05 1.58 10.05
C VAL A 193 -3.02 2.73 9.04
N ALA A 194 -1.81 3.25 8.79
CA ALA A 194 -1.55 4.29 7.78
C ALA A 194 -2.44 5.53 8.00
N GLY A 195 -3.15 5.98 6.95
CA GLY A 195 -4.05 7.14 7.03
C GLY A 195 -5.46 6.82 7.52
N LEU A 196 -5.80 5.55 7.74
CA LEU A 196 -7.14 5.12 8.15
C LEU A 196 -7.60 5.68 9.52
N PRO A 197 -6.71 5.94 10.51
CA PRO A 197 -7.12 6.63 11.74
C PRO A 197 -7.76 8.00 11.46
N MET A 198 -7.27 8.73 10.46
CA MET A 198 -7.82 10.05 10.12
C MET A 198 -9.22 9.93 9.51
N LEU A 199 -9.51 8.85 8.76
CA LEU A 199 -10.87 8.56 8.28
C LEU A 199 -11.81 8.23 9.46
N ALA A 200 -11.30 7.53 10.47
CA ALA A 200 -12.05 7.23 11.69
C ALA A 200 -12.35 8.50 12.50
N GLU A 201 -11.35 9.36 12.70
CA GLU A 201 -11.48 10.66 13.38
C GLU A 201 -12.43 11.60 12.63
N ALA A 202 -12.39 11.58 11.29
CA ALA A 202 -13.34 12.30 10.45
C ALA A 202 -14.74 11.63 10.41
N GLY A 203 -14.96 10.51 11.10
CA GLY A 203 -16.28 9.87 11.22
C GLY A 203 -16.74 9.14 9.95
N VAL A 204 -15.84 8.73 9.06
CA VAL A 204 -16.18 7.94 7.85
C VAL A 204 -16.72 6.56 8.23
N PHE A 205 -16.29 6.03 9.37
CA PHE A 205 -16.76 4.77 9.92
C PHE A 205 -17.89 5.02 10.94
N GLU A 206 -19.02 4.36 10.75
CA GLU A 206 -20.05 4.26 11.78
C GLU A 206 -19.51 3.49 13.02
N PRO A 207 -20.21 3.53 14.16
CA PRO A 207 -19.85 2.71 15.32
C PRO A 207 -19.58 1.25 14.95
N GLU A 208 -18.60 0.67 15.63
CA GLU A 208 -18.14 -0.70 15.36
C GLU A 208 -19.28 -1.71 15.54
N ARG A 209 -19.43 -2.58 14.56
CA ARG A 209 -20.39 -3.69 14.58
C ARG A 209 -19.75 -4.99 15.05
N ALA A 210 -18.45 -5.16 14.77
CA ALA A 210 -17.65 -6.27 15.25
C ALA A 210 -16.16 -5.92 15.32
N ARG A 211 -15.44 -6.56 16.23
CA ARG A 211 -14.00 -6.37 16.47
C ARG A 211 -13.30 -7.72 16.55
N PHE A 212 -12.16 -7.83 15.86
CA PHE A 212 -11.35 -9.04 15.76
C PHE A 212 -9.92 -8.71 16.20
N ALA A 213 -9.63 -8.97 17.46
CA ALA A 213 -8.35 -8.69 18.08
C ALA A 213 -7.57 -9.98 18.36
N VAL A 214 -6.30 -10.01 17.96
CA VAL A 214 -5.39 -11.14 18.20
C VAL A 214 -4.03 -10.62 18.65
N PRO A 215 -3.35 -11.29 19.60
CA PRO A 215 -1.97 -10.95 19.91
C PRO A 215 -1.10 -11.20 18.69
N LEU A 216 -0.26 -10.24 18.31
CA LEU A 216 0.64 -10.39 17.18
C LEU A 216 1.99 -10.97 17.63
N PRO A 217 2.38 -12.17 17.15
CA PRO A 217 3.75 -12.62 17.20
C PRO A 217 4.70 -11.61 16.54
N VAL A 218 5.91 -11.46 17.08
CA VAL A 218 6.96 -10.55 16.57
C VAL A 218 7.25 -10.75 15.08
N ASP A 219 7.19 -12.00 14.62
CA ASP A 219 7.52 -12.42 13.24
C ASP A 219 6.25 -12.57 12.35
N THR A 220 5.14 -11.89 12.69
CA THR A 220 3.91 -11.90 11.88
C THR A 220 4.05 -11.11 10.58
N VAL A 221 3.55 -11.68 9.48
CA VAL A 221 3.48 -11.02 8.17
C VAL A 221 2.08 -11.04 7.54
N VAL A 222 1.13 -11.78 8.13
CA VAL A 222 -0.23 -11.88 7.61
C VAL A 222 -1.16 -10.74 8.02
N SER A 223 -0.77 -9.94 9.03
CA SER A 223 -1.64 -8.91 9.58
C SER A 223 -0.92 -7.56 9.68
N ALA A 224 -1.64 -6.48 9.38
CA ALA A 224 -1.13 -5.12 9.46
C ALA A 224 -1.18 -4.56 10.91
N SER A 225 -2.15 -4.99 11.72
CA SER A 225 -2.26 -4.63 13.14
C SER A 225 -2.95 -5.72 13.97
N ALA A 226 -2.90 -5.60 15.29
CA ALA A 226 -3.51 -6.53 16.23
C ALA A 226 -5.05 -6.54 16.15
N THR A 227 -5.67 -5.51 15.59
CA THR A 227 -7.14 -5.37 15.56
C THR A 227 -7.68 -5.03 14.19
N GLN A 228 -8.66 -5.81 13.72
CA GLN A 228 -9.54 -5.45 12.60
C GLN A 228 -10.96 -5.19 13.09
N VAL A 229 -11.65 -4.27 12.42
CA VAL A 229 -12.98 -3.82 12.80
C VAL A 229 -13.90 -3.86 11.60
N VAL A 230 -15.15 -4.28 11.84
CA VAL A 230 -16.26 -4.15 10.90
C VAL A 230 -17.15 -3.01 11.35
N SER A 231 -17.44 -2.06 10.47
CA SER A 231 -18.24 -0.85 10.71
C SER A 231 -19.13 -0.56 9.50
N GLY A 232 -20.19 0.23 9.68
CA GLY A 232 -20.90 0.81 8.53
C GLY A 232 -20.14 1.98 7.93
N ALA A 233 -20.52 2.39 6.72
CA ALA A 233 -19.97 3.59 6.08
C ALA A 233 -20.90 4.79 6.35
N SER A 234 -20.35 5.87 6.89
CA SER A 234 -21.06 7.14 7.02
C SER A 234 -20.67 8.06 5.87
N TRP A 235 -21.66 8.50 5.10
CA TRP A 235 -21.53 9.52 4.05
C TRP A 235 -22.33 10.79 4.35
N ALA A 236 -22.81 10.95 5.60
CA ALA A 236 -23.43 12.19 6.05
C ALA A 236 -22.42 13.35 5.97
N GLU A 237 -22.85 14.61 5.88
CA GLU A 237 -21.93 15.77 5.91
C GLU A 237 -20.86 15.74 4.79
N SER A 238 -21.07 14.94 3.74
CA SER A 238 -20.18 14.83 2.58
C SER A 238 -20.80 15.62 1.45
N HIS A 239 -20.06 16.57 0.89
CA HIS A 239 -20.58 17.52 -0.09
C HIS A 239 -19.60 17.64 -1.26
N ASN A 240 -20.12 17.58 -2.48
CA ASN A 240 -19.31 17.74 -3.70
C ASN A 240 -19.39 19.17 -4.27
N GLN A 241 -19.93 20.11 -3.49
CA GLN A 241 -20.11 21.51 -3.88
C GLN A 241 -19.75 22.42 -2.70
N PRO A 242 -19.22 23.62 -2.96
CA PRO A 242 -18.93 24.59 -1.91
C PRO A 242 -20.18 24.95 -1.09
N LEU A 243 -20.08 24.89 0.23
CA LEU A 243 -21.17 25.27 1.15
C LEU A 243 -20.94 26.67 1.76
N GLN A 244 -20.78 27.66 0.90
CA GLN A 244 -20.59 29.07 1.29
C GLN A 244 -21.68 29.95 0.65
N PRO A 245 -22.92 29.94 1.15
CA PRO A 245 -24.03 30.63 0.48
C PRO A 245 -23.81 32.14 0.33
N THR A 246 -23.10 32.78 1.27
CA THR A 246 -22.74 34.20 1.17
C THR A 246 -21.75 34.46 0.02
N SER A 247 -20.70 33.64 -0.08
CA SER A 247 -19.74 33.69 -1.21
C SER A 247 -20.44 33.36 -2.53
N LEU A 248 -21.27 32.32 -2.57
CA LEU A 248 -22.01 31.92 -3.77
C LEU A 248 -23.02 32.98 -4.21
N ALA A 249 -23.73 33.62 -3.28
CA ALA A 249 -24.64 34.73 -3.60
C ALA A 249 -23.90 35.93 -4.18
N TYR A 250 -22.71 36.25 -3.66
CA TYR A 250 -21.84 37.27 -4.24
C TYR A 250 -21.37 36.90 -5.65
N LEU A 251 -21.07 35.62 -5.89
CA LEU A 251 -20.58 35.11 -7.17
C LEU A 251 -21.68 34.82 -8.21
N ALA A 252 -22.96 34.91 -7.86
CA ALA A 252 -24.08 34.54 -8.74
C ALA A 252 -24.11 35.31 -10.08
N GLY A 253 -23.56 36.53 -10.14
CA GLY A 253 -23.43 37.31 -11.38
C GLY A 253 -22.20 37.00 -12.22
N PHE A 254 -21.31 36.12 -11.76
CA PHE A 254 -20.05 35.77 -12.42
C PHE A 254 -20.19 34.49 -13.23
N THR A 255 -19.47 34.41 -14.34
CA THR A 255 -19.35 33.16 -15.11
C THR A 255 -18.23 32.30 -14.51
N GLN A 256 -18.56 31.09 -14.08
CA GLN A 256 -17.55 30.13 -13.64
C GLN A 256 -16.73 29.64 -14.84
N LEU A 257 -15.44 29.94 -14.82
CA LEU A 257 -14.51 29.46 -15.84
C LEU A 257 -14.00 28.05 -15.54
N GLU A 258 -13.71 27.77 -14.26
CA GLU A 258 -13.10 26.52 -13.81
C GLU A 258 -13.44 26.26 -12.34
N ALA A 259 -13.41 25.00 -11.91
CA ALA A 259 -13.38 24.63 -10.49
C ALA A 259 -12.43 23.47 -10.26
N VAL A 260 -11.59 23.60 -9.22
CA VAL A 260 -10.66 22.56 -8.80
C VAL A 260 -11.13 22.02 -7.45
N ASN A 261 -11.53 20.75 -7.40
CA ASN A 261 -11.70 20.03 -6.14
C ASN A 261 -10.32 19.51 -5.71
N VAL A 262 -9.79 20.12 -4.65
CA VAL A 262 -8.47 19.82 -4.11
C VAL A 262 -8.50 18.42 -3.47
N ALA A 263 -7.41 17.66 -3.59
CA ALA A 263 -7.31 16.24 -3.22
C ALA A 263 -8.21 15.28 -4.04
N HIS A 264 -9.04 15.77 -4.97
CA HIS A 264 -9.74 14.91 -5.93
C HIS A 264 -8.92 14.79 -7.23
N LEU A 265 -8.15 13.72 -7.36
CA LEU A 265 -7.17 13.56 -8.45
C LEU A 265 -7.72 13.81 -9.86
N PRO A 266 -8.90 13.30 -10.26
CA PRO A 266 -9.43 13.60 -11.59
C PRO A 266 -9.71 15.09 -11.81
N SER A 267 -10.11 15.84 -10.77
CA SER A 267 -10.31 17.29 -10.87
C SER A 267 -8.99 18.05 -10.90
N GLU A 268 -8.00 17.60 -10.12
CA GLU A 268 -6.65 18.17 -10.14
C GLU A 268 -5.99 17.98 -11.51
N ASP A 269 -6.07 16.77 -12.08
CA ASP A 269 -5.53 16.44 -13.40
C ASP A 269 -6.20 17.26 -14.51
N ALA A 270 -7.53 17.45 -14.43
CA ALA A 270 -8.29 18.24 -15.40
C ALA A 270 -7.86 19.71 -15.44
N ALA A 271 -7.44 20.26 -14.29
CA ALA A 271 -7.03 21.66 -14.14
C ALA A 271 -5.52 21.88 -14.26
N ASP A 272 -4.71 20.86 -14.60
CA ASP A 272 -3.24 20.90 -14.53
C ASP A 272 -2.77 21.45 -13.16
N TYR A 273 -3.42 20.96 -12.10
CA TYR A 273 -3.17 21.39 -10.73
C TYR A 273 -1.83 20.84 -10.25
N GLY A 274 -0.98 21.73 -9.73
CA GLY A 274 0.29 21.40 -9.13
C GLY A 274 0.43 22.07 -7.78
N TRP A 275 1.12 21.41 -6.86
CA TRP A 275 1.38 21.92 -5.52
C TRP A 275 2.81 21.60 -5.10
N TRP A 276 3.35 22.39 -4.17
CA TRP A 276 4.68 22.17 -3.63
C TRP A 276 4.76 22.57 -2.16
N ASN A 277 5.74 21.98 -1.49
CA ASN A 277 6.06 22.22 -0.10
C ASN A 277 7.48 22.77 -0.01
N GLU A 278 7.65 23.92 0.64
CA GLU A 278 8.99 24.47 0.93
C GLU A 278 9.73 23.61 1.97
N ALA A 279 8.97 23.04 2.91
CA ALA A 279 9.42 22.01 3.85
C ALA A 279 8.44 20.85 3.84
N VAL A 280 8.95 19.60 3.89
CA VAL A 280 8.12 18.39 3.93
C VAL A 280 7.29 18.40 5.22
N PRO A 281 5.96 18.57 5.15
CA PRO A 281 5.12 18.55 6.34
C PRO A 281 5.09 17.15 6.94
N PRO A 282 4.98 17.01 8.27
CA PRO A 282 4.80 15.70 8.89
C PRO A 282 3.47 15.07 8.43
N GLY A 283 3.46 13.74 8.30
CA GLY A 283 2.27 12.99 7.92
C GLY A 283 2.09 12.89 6.41
N PHE A 284 0.86 13.14 5.94
CA PHE A 284 0.45 12.91 4.56
C PHE A 284 0.37 14.20 3.74
N ALA A 285 0.56 14.08 2.42
CA ALA A 285 0.37 15.18 1.47
C ALA A 285 -1.10 15.64 1.37
N SER A 286 -2.04 14.78 1.76
CA SER A 286 -3.46 15.10 1.89
C SER A 286 -4.06 14.51 3.15
N GLN A 287 -4.98 15.23 3.78
CA GLN A 287 -5.63 14.84 5.02
C GLN A 287 -7.13 14.93 4.88
N VAL A 288 -7.88 14.04 5.54
CA VAL A 288 -9.33 14.19 5.68
C VAL A 288 -9.62 14.86 7.00
N GLN A 289 -10.51 15.84 7.00
CA GLN A 289 -10.91 16.52 8.23
C GLN A 289 -12.42 16.73 8.27
N ARG A 290 -12.95 16.78 9.50
CA ARG A 290 -14.31 17.20 9.79
C ARG A 290 -14.27 18.66 10.22
N LEU A 291 -14.62 19.55 9.31
CA LEU A 291 -14.43 20.99 9.43
C LEU A 291 -15.73 21.68 9.84
N PRO A 292 -15.72 22.50 10.90
CA PRO A 292 -16.87 23.31 11.27
C PRO A 292 -16.95 24.56 10.39
N TYR A 293 -18.14 24.87 9.88
CA TYR A 293 -18.42 26.12 9.17
C TYR A 293 -19.38 26.98 9.99
N MET A 294 -19.07 28.28 10.03
CA MET A 294 -19.86 29.25 10.80
C MET A 294 -21.23 29.52 10.19
N ASP A 295 -21.37 29.41 8.86
CA ASP A 295 -22.63 29.67 8.18
C ASP A 295 -22.70 28.97 6.82
N CYS A 296 -23.55 27.95 6.72
CA CYS A 296 -23.96 27.34 5.44
C CYS A 296 -25.45 27.61 5.14
N GLY A 297 -25.98 28.74 5.61
CA GLY A 297 -27.31 29.24 5.26
C GLY A 297 -28.45 28.73 6.14
N LEU A 298 -28.16 27.81 7.07
CA LEU A 298 -29.12 27.22 8.02
C LEU A 298 -28.58 27.13 9.47
N GLY A 299 -27.44 27.77 9.76
CA GLY A 299 -26.76 27.72 11.06
C GLY A 299 -25.38 27.05 11.03
N TYR A 300 -24.88 26.67 12.21
CA TYR A 300 -23.62 25.92 12.35
C TYR A 300 -23.75 24.57 11.64
N CYS A 301 -22.79 24.27 10.78
CA CYS A 301 -22.71 22.99 10.11
C CYS A 301 -21.29 22.47 10.11
N VAL A 302 -21.19 21.18 9.84
CA VAL A 302 -19.95 20.45 9.80
C VAL A 302 -19.91 19.71 8.49
N PHE A 303 -18.77 19.74 7.82
CA PHE A 303 -18.56 19.02 6.56
C PHE A 303 -17.27 18.22 6.65
N ARG A 304 -17.18 17.21 5.79
CA ARG A 304 -16.01 16.36 5.67
C ARG A 304 -15.42 16.54 4.30
N ASP A 305 -14.12 16.74 4.28
CA ASP A 305 -13.43 17.13 3.06
C ASP A 305 -12.00 16.58 3.04
N GLY A 306 -11.54 16.26 1.83
CA GLY A 306 -10.15 15.98 1.55
C GLY A 306 -9.37 17.26 1.30
N LEU A 307 -8.32 17.47 2.10
CA LEU A 307 -7.49 18.67 2.05
C LEU A 307 -6.08 18.33 1.56
N ARG A 308 -5.40 19.30 0.94
CA ARG A 308 -3.95 19.27 0.73
C ARG A 308 -3.22 19.91 1.91
N VAL A 309 -2.08 19.32 2.30
CA VAL A 309 -1.20 19.91 3.30
C VAL A 309 -0.06 20.63 2.59
N LEU A 310 -0.14 21.96 2.61
CA LEU A 310 0.77 22.84 1.87
C LEU A 310 1.61 23.72 2.83
N SER A 311 2.90 23.81 2.56
CA SER A 311 3.84 24.75 3.19
C SER A 311 4.45 25.75 2.20
N GLY A 312 4.30 25.50 0.89
CA GLY A 312 4.71 26.41 -0.18
C GLY A 312 3.49 27.03 -0.85
N GLY A 313 3.03 26.42 -1.95
CA GLY A 313 1.91 26.95 -2.70
C GLY A 313 1.31 25.97 -3.69
N GLU A 314 0.38 26.49 -4.48
CA GLU A 314 -0.40 25.76 -5.47
C GLU A 314 -0.49 26.55 -6.79
N ARG A 315 -0.76 25.85 -7.88
CA ARG A 315 -0.98 26.41 -9.22
C ARG A 315 -1.99 25.56 -9.95
N PHE A 316 -2.76 26.17 -10.84
CA PHE A 316 -3.63 25.49 -11.81
C PHE A 316 -3.71 26.32 -13.08
N ARG A 317 -4.16 25.70 -14.17
CA ARG A 317 -4.34 26.36 -15.45
C ARG A 317 -5.82 26.71 -15.64
N LEU A 318 -6.10 27.99 -15.86
CA LEU A 318 -7.42 28.44 -16.31
C LEU A 318 -7.64 28.07 -17.79
N PRO A 319 -8.84 27.64 -18.18
CA PRO A 319 -9.18 27.45 -19.57
C PRO A 319 -9.16 28.79 -20.33
N PRO A 320 -8.95 28.78 -21.65
CA PRO A 320 -9.09 29.99 -22.46
C PRO A 320 -10.51 30.55 -22.33
N CYS A 321 -10.66 31.88 -22.24
CA CYS A 321 -11.93 32.58 -21.96
C CYS A 321 -13.13 32.25 -22.88
N HIS A 322 -12.93 31.50 -23.96
CA HIS A 322 -13.99 31.09 -24.90
C HIS A 322 -14.59 29.70 -24.60
N ARG A 323 -14.08 28.95 -23.62
CA ARG A 323 -14.68 27.70 -23.13
C ARG A 323 -15.22 27.93 -21.71
N ALA A 324 -16.40 28.52 -21.61
CA ALA A 324 -17.15 28.54 -20.35
C ALA A 324 -17.75 27.15 -20.10
N LEU A 325 -17.72 26.66 -18.86
CA LEU A 325 -18.46 25.47 -18.45
C LEU A 325 -19.97 25.76 -18.54
N PRO A 326 -20.79 24.85 -19.07
CA PRO A 326 -22.24 24.98 -18.98
C PRO A 326 -22.65 24.62 -17.55
N ASN A 327 -22.67 25.62 -16.67
CA ASN A 327 -23.68 25.84 -15.63
C ASN A 327 -23.34 27.09 -14.80
N THR A 328 -24.33 27.97 -14.71
CA THR A 328 -24.46 29.06 -13.75
C THR A 328 -24.72 28.48 -12.35
N TRP A 329 -24.08 29.06 -11.34
CA TRP A 329 -24.39 28.82 -9.92
C TRP A 329 -25.88 29.02 -9.61
#